data_AF-A0A7S2RCX5-F1
#
_entry.id   AF-A0A7S2RCX5-F1
#
_cell.length_a   1.000
_cell.length_b   1.000
_cell.length_c   1.000
_cell.angle_alpha   90.00
_cell.angle_beta   90.00
_cell.angle_gamma   90.00
#
_symmetry.space_group_name_H-M   'P 1'
#
loop_
_entity.id
_entity.type
_entity.pdbx_description
1 polymer ?
#
loop_
_entity_poly.entity_id
_entity_poly.type
_entity_poly.pdbx_seq_one_letter_code
_entity_poly.pdbx_strand_id
1 'polypeptide(L)'
;MSFRELRNFTEIMRSLGYPRLISVENFRTPNFQLVADVLYWMIKRYDPAIHVTEEIDTEDDRVEFLCSAAQAMAAKAKIKLNTKRLYAADGRAVKELLKIAQELYSASRVQAEKEEAYGEE
;
A
#
# COMPACT_ATOMS: atom_id res chain seq x y z
N MET A 1 13.48 -10.15 0.71
CA MET A 1 12.16 -10.26 0.05
C MET A 1 12.31 -11.22 -1.11
N SER A 2 11.34 -12.10 -1.35
CA SER A 2 11.39 -13.02 -2.50
C SER A 2 10.90 -12.32 -3.78
N PHE A 3 11.49 -12.66 -4.92
CA PHE A 3 11.02 -12.21 -6.24
C PHE A 3 9.52 -12.46 -6.45
N ARG A 4 9.01 -13.59 -5.90
CA ARG A 4 7.59 -13.95 -5.96
C ARG A 4 6.70 -12.94 -5.22
N GLU A 5 7.12 -12.47 -4.05
CA GLU A 5 6.37 -11.46 -3.28
C GLU A 5 6.27 -10.16 -4.08
N LEU A 6 7.32 -9.79 -4.82
CA LEU A 6 7.37 -8.50 -5.50
C LEU A 6 6.51 -8.52 -6.75
N ARG A 7 6.62 -9.60 -7.53
CA ARG A 7 5.73 -9.81 -8.67
C ARG A 7 4.26 -9.81 -8.24
N ASN A 8 3.94 -10.55 -7.17
CA ASN A 8 2.59 -10.57 -6.63
C ASN A 8 2.10 -9.16 -6.24
N PHE A 9 2.95 -8.38 -5.57
CA PHE A 9 2.63 -6.99 -5.24
C PHE A 9 2.33 -6.15 -6.49
N THR A 10 3.17 -6.23 -7.53
CA THR A 10 2.94 -5.48 -8.78
C THR A 10 1.66 -5.87 -9.51
N GLU A 11 1.29 -7.16 -9.46
CA GLU A 11 0.06 -7.67 -10.06
C GLU A 11 -1.18 -7.19 -9.27
N ILE A 12 -1.13 -7.25 -7.93
CA ILE A 12 -2.20 -6.74 -7.06
C ILE A 12 -2.40 -5.23 -7.23
N MET A 13 -1.34 -4.44 -7.25
CA MET A 13 -1.48 -2.98 -7.39
C MET A 13 -2.09 -2.61 -8.74
N ARG A 14 -1.76 -3.36 -9.81
CA ARG A 14 -2.38 -3.20 -11.12
C ARG A 14 -3.87 -3.53 -11.11
N SER A 15 -4.26 -4.65 -10.50
CA SER A 15 -5.68 -5.04 -10.43
C SER A 15 -6.52 -4.08 -9.58
N LEU A 16 -5.92 -3.48 -8.55
CA LEU A 16 -6.55 -2.45 -7.73
C LEU A 16 -6.71 -1.09 -8.44
N GLY A 17 -6.07 -0.91 -9.61
CA GLY A 17 -6.15 0.30 -10.42
C GLY A 17 -5.16 1.40 -10.02
N TYR A 18 -4.04 1.05 -9.39
CA TYR A 18 -3.01 2.05 -9.08
C TYR A 18 -2.42 2.65 -10.37
N PRO A 19 -2.40 3.98 -10.52
CA PRO A 19 -2.20 4.63 -11.83
C PRO A 19 -0.76 4.58 -12.34
N ARG A 20 0.23 4.39 -11.45
CA ARG A 20 1.65 4.39 -11.81
C ARG A 20 2.17 2.97 -11.98
N LEU A 21 3.05 2.77 -12.97
CA LEU A 21 3.72 1.48 -13.18
C LEU A 21 4.72 1.21 -12.05
N ILE A 22 4.54 0.08 -11.36
CA ILE A 22 5.46 -0.45 -10.36
C ILE A 22 6.24 -1.60 -10.98
N SER A 23 7.57 -1.57 -10.90
CA SER A 23 8.47 -2.63 -11.37
C SER A 23 9.34 -3.19 -10.25
N VAL A 24 9.95 -4.35 -10.52
CA VAL A 24 10.92 -4.99 -9.61
C VAL A 24 12.15 -4.11 -9.38
N GLU A 25 12.60 -3.41 -10.41
CA GLU A 25 13.78 -2.54 -10.32
C GLU A 25 13.58 -1.40 -9.33
N ASN A 26 12.35 -0.90 -9.15
CA ASN A 26 12.06 0.22 -8.27
C ASN A 26 12.37 -0.06 -6.78
N PHE A 27 12.51 -1.33 -6.38
CA PHE A 27 12.81 -1.73 -5.00
C PHE A 27 14.19 -2.39 -4.85
N ARG A 28 15.01 -2.40 -5.91
CA ARG A 28 16.42 -2.85 -5.81
C ARG A 28 17.30 -1.83 -5.11
N THR A 29 16.92 -0.56 -5.16
CA THR A 29 17.51 0.54 -4.40
C THR A 29 16.42 1.22 -3.58
N PRO A 30 16.76 1.86 -2.45
CA PRO A 30 15.77 2.60 -1.65
C PRO A 30 15.04 3.66 -2.48
N ASN A 31 13.71 3.57 -2.52
CA ASN A 31 12.86 4.52 -3.24
C ASN A 31 11.68 4.97 -2.35
N PHE A 32 11.97 5.89 -1.44
CA PHE A 32 10.99 6.34 -0.45
C PHE A 32 9.79 7.03 -1.10
N GLN A 33 10.02 7.83 -2.15
CA GLN A 33 8.96 8.53 -2.88
C GLN A 33 7.89 7.55 -3.37
N LEU A 34 8.30 6.43 -3.97
CA LEU A 34 7.37 5.42 -4.45
C LEU A 34 6.64 4.72 -3.29
N VAL A 35 7.35 4.41 -2.20
CA VAL A 35 6.71 3.78 -1.03
C VAL A 35 5.68 4.69 -0.39
N ALA A 36 5.98 5.98 -0.25
CA ALA A 36 5.07 6.96 0.31
C ALA A 36 3.84 7.15 -0.57
N ASP A 37 4.03 7.34 -1.88
CA ASP A 37 2.95 7.49 -2.85
C ASP A 37 2.01 6.27 -2.86
N VAL A 38 2.57 5.06 -2.94
CA VAL A 38 1.77 3.83 -2.91
C VAL A 38 1.04 3.65 -1.58
N LEU A 39 1.71 3.92 -0.46
CA LEU A 39 1.10 3.80 0.87
C LEU A 39 -0.05 4.80 1.04
N TYR A 40 0.16 6.06 0.67
CA TYR A 40 -0.86 7.11 0.72
C TYR A 40 -2.06 6.73 -0.14
N TRP A 41 -1.81 6.32 -1.39
CA TRP A 41 -2.88 5.89 -2.31
C TRP A 41 -3.70 4.73 -1.74
N MET A 42 -3.05 3.71 -1.16
CA MET A 42 -3.75 2.58 -0.53
C MET A 42 -4.58 3.01 0.69
N ILE A 43 -4.07 3.93 1.51
CA ILE A 43 -4.81 4.46 2.67
C ILE A 43 -6.06 5.20 2.21
N LYS A 44 -5.96 6.04 1.18
CA LYS A 44 -7.11 6.74 0.60
C LYS A 44 -8.10 5.79 -0.08
N ARG A 45 -7.61 4.73 -0.72
CA ARG A 45 -8.44 3.67 -1.30
C ARG A 45 -9.20 2.90 -0.21
N TYR A 46 -8.59 2.70 0.95
CA TYR A 46 -9.18 2.02 2.10
C TYR A 46 -10.29 2.86 2.75
N ASP A 47 -10.00 4.12 3.07
CA ASP A 47 -10.97 5.06 3.61
C ASP A 47 -10.54 6.51 3.25
N PRO A 48 -11.27 7.19 2.35
CA PRO A 48 -10.96 8.56 1.94
C PRO A 48 -10.94 9.57 3.10
N ALA A 49 -11.65 9.28 4.20
CA ALA A 49 -11.73 10.16 5.37
C ALA A 49 -10.49 10.10 6.27
N ILE A 50 -9.60 9.11 6.09
CA ILE A 50 -8.34 9.06 6.84
C ILE A 50 -7.45 10.22 6.38
N HIS A 51 -7.03 11.06 7.33
CA HIS A 51 -6.10 12.15 7.09
C HIS A 51 -4.65 11.70 7.39
N VAL A 52 -3.77 11.88 6.41
CA VAL A 52 -2.32 11.66 6.50
C VAL A 52 -1.66 12.79 5.73
N THR A 53 -0.55 13.31 6.23
CA THR A 53 0.26 14.30 5.51
C THR A 53 0.79 13.73 4.18
N GLU A 54 1.08 14.58 3.21
CA GLU A 54 1.76 14.23 1.96
C GLU A 54 3.22 14.73 1.95
N GLU A 55 3.63 15.47 2.99
CA GLU A 55 4.96 16.04 3.13
C GLU A 55 5.99 14.94 3.45
N ILE A 56 7.04 14.88 2.64
CA ILE A 56 8.10 13.87 2.71
C ILE A 56 9.48 14.44 2.34
N ASP A 57 9.61 15.77 2.39
CA ASP A 57 10.78 16.52 1.91
C ASP A 57 11.97 16.34 2.86
N THR A 58 11.74 16.38 4.17
CA THR A 58 12.76 16.16 5.20
C THR A 58 12.68 14.76 5.82
N GLU A 59 13.71 14.36 6.56
CA GLU A 59 13.69 13.09 7.29
C GLU A 59 12.59 13.06 8.37
N ASP A 60 12.35 14.20 9.03
CA ASP A 60 11.30 14.32 10.04
C ASP A 60 9.91 14.16 9.42
N ASP A 61 9.65 14.82 8.27
CA ASP A 61 8.37 14.69 7.56
C ASP A 61 8.09 13.24 7.17
N ARG A 62 9.12 12.53 6.70
CA ARG A 62 9.01 11.11 6.35
C ARG A 62 8.67 10.23 7.55
N VAL A 63 9.26 10.52 8.71
CA VAL A 63 8.96 9.80 9.95
C VAL A 63 7.53 10.10 10.41
N GLU A 64 7.11 11.37 10.35
CA GLU A 64 5.75 11.79 10.68
C GLU A 64 4.72 11.12 9.77
N PHE A 65 4.94 11.16 8.46
CA PHE A 65 4.12 10.48 7.46
C PHE A 65 3.92 9.00 7.80
N LEU A 66 5.03 8.27 8.02
CA LEU A 66 4.96 6.84 8.31
C LEU A 66 4.30 6.54 9.65
N CYS A 67 4.54 7.35 10.67
CA CYS A 67 3.92 7.18 11.99
C CYS A 67 2.41 7.39 11.90
N SER A 68 1.97 8.47 11.25
CA SER A 68 0.55 8.76 11.03
C SER A 68 -0.13 7.66 10.21
N ALA A 69 0.47 7.24 9.09
CA ALA A 69 -0.01 6.14 8.26
C ALA A 69 -0.14 4.82 9.06
N ALA A 70 0.87 4.46 9.85
CA ALA A 70 0.86 3.23 10.64
C ALA A 70 -0.20 3.27 11.75
N GLN A 71 -0.37 4.42 12.41
CA GLN A 71 -1.41 4.62 13.43
C GLN A 71 -2.81 4.51 12.82
N ALA A 72 -3.04 5.15 11.68
CA ALA A 72 -4.32 5.08 10.98
C ALA A 72 -4.70 3.64 10.59
N MET A 73 -3.77 2.90 9.99
CA MET A 73 -4.00 1.51 9.58
C MET A 73 -4.16 0.56 10.78
N ALA A 74 -3.45 0.79 11.88
CA ALA A 74 -3.64 0.03 13.11
C ALA A 74 -5.02 0.30 13.74
N ALA A 75 -5.48 1.55 13.73
CA ALA A 75 -6.76 1.94 14.32
C ALA A 75 -7.95 1.42 13.51
N LYS A 76 -7.94 1.67 12.19
CA LYS A 76 -9.06 1.47 11.27
C LYS A 76 -9.08 0.06 10.66
N ALA A 77 -7.94 -0.42 10.18
CA ALA A 77 -7.84 -1.71 9.50
C ALA A 77 -7.31 -2.85 10.40
N LYS A 78 -6.90 -2.55 11.64
CA LYS A 78 -6.19 -3.50 12.53
C LYS A 78 -4.90 -4.07 11.92
N ILE A 79 -4.32 -3.38 10.94
CA ILE A 79 -3.07 -3.77 10.29
C ILE A 79 -1.90 -3.09 10.99
N LYS A 80 -1.01 -3.88 11.59
CA LYS A 80 0.23 -3.39 12.18
C LYS A 80 1.36 -3.34 11.14
N LEU A 81 1.81 -2.13 10.84
CA LEU A 81 2.91 -1.86 9.91
C LEU A 81 4.24 -1.65 10.65
N ASN A 82 5.34 -2.12 10.06
CA ASN A 82 6.68 -1.81 10.53
C ASN A 82 7.23 -0.57 9.80
N THR A 83 7.19 0.58 10.46
CA THR A 83 7.64 1.86 9.89
C THR A 83 9.12 1.85 9.51
N LYS A 84 9.99 1.15 10.25
CA LYS A 84 11.43 1.03 9.88
C LYS A 84 11.63 0.33 8.54
N ARG A 85 10.81 -0.69 8.25
CA ARG A 85 10.86 -1.39 6.95
C ARG A 85 10.29 -0.55 5.82
N LEU A 86 9.23 0.23 6.10
CA LEU A 86 8.70 1.20 5.14
C LEU A 86 9.74 2.28 4.83
N TYR A 87 10.41 2.81 5.85
CA TYR A 87 11.45 3.85 5.72
C TYR A 87 12.68 3.37 4.93
N ALA A 88 13.07 2.09 5.09
CA ALA A 88 14.15 1.50 4.30
C ALA A 88 13.88 1.54 2.78
N ALA A 89 12.60 1.60 2.40
CA ALA A 89 12.12 1.81 1.04
C ALA A 89 12.69 0.85 -0.03
N ASP A 90 13.12 -0.33 0.40
CA ASP A 90 13.63 -1.41 -0.43
C ASP A 90 12.62 -2.58 -0.46
N GLY A 91 13.05 -3.77 -0.88
CA GLY A 91 12.20 -4.96 -0.85
C GLY A 91 11.59 -5.29 0.53
N ARG A 92 12.11 -4.76 1.64
CA ARG A 92 11.50 -4.93 2.98
C ARG A 92 10.23 -4.10 3.13
N ALA A 93 10.18 -2.91 2.51
CA ALA A 93 8.99 -2.07 2.49
C ALA A 93 7.83 -2.79 1.80
N VAL A 94 8.12 -3.50 0.70
CA VAL A 94 7.09 -4.22 -0.05
C VAL A 94 6.37 -5.28 0.79
N LYS A 95 7.06 -5.93 1.74
CA LYS A 95 6.41 -6.88 2.66
C LYS A 95 5.36 -6.20 3.54
N GLU A 96 5.60 -4.96 3.93
CA GLU A 96 4.65 -4.19 4.74
C GLU A 96 3.52 -3.64 3.86
N LEU A 97 3.83 -3.16 2.64
CA LEU A 97 2.83 -2.71 1.67
C LEU A 97 1.87 -3.85 1.26
N LEU A 98 2.39 -5.07 1.10
CA LEU A 98 1.59 -6.25 0.76
C LEU A 98 0.47 -6.54 1.77
N LYS A 99 0.67 -6.22 3.06
CA LYS A 99 -0.38 -6.44 4.08
C LYS A 99 -1.64 -5.64 3.76
N ILE A 100 -1.48 -4.40 3.31
CA ILE A 100 -2.60 -3.53 2.95
C ILE A 100 -3.14 -3.91 1.58
N ALA A 101 -2.25 -4.15 0.61
CA ALA A 101 -2.62 -4.49 -0.75
C ALA A 101 -3.46 -5.78 -0.81
N GLN A 102 -3.10 -6.81 -0.02
CA GLN A 102 -3.85 -8.06 0.05
C GLN A 102 -5.25 -7.88 0.63
N GLU A 103 -5.39 -7.03 1.66
CA GLU A 103 -6.70 -6.73 2.27
C GLU A 103 -7.61 -6.02 1.26
N LEU A 104 -7.09 -4.96 0.61
CA LEU A 104 -7.81 -4.24 -0.43
C LEU A 104 -8.20 -5.15 -1.60
N TYR A 105 -7.27 -6.03 -2.03
CA TYR A 105 -7.52 -6.95 -3.13
C TYR A 105 -8.61 -7.97 -2.78
N SER A 106 -8.56 -8.53 -1.59
CA SER A 106 -9.58 -9.47 -1.11
C SER A 106 -10.95 -8.81 -1.04
N ALA A 107 -11.02 -7.57 -0.53
CA ALA A 107 -12.26 -6.80 -0.49
C ALA A 107 -12.79 -6.49 -1.91
N SER A 108 -11.92 -6.11 -2.84
CA SER A 108 -12.31 -5.81 -4.23
C SER A 108 -12.88 -7.02 -4.97
N ARG A 109 -12.35 -8.22 -4.71
CA ARG A 109 -12.86 -9.46 -5.30
C ARG A 109 -14.24 -9.84 -4.79
N VAL A 110 -14.46 -9.74 -3.48
CA VAL A 110 -15.77 -10.00 -2.87
C VAL A 110 -16.82 -9.03 -3.42
N GLN A 111 -16.43 -7.78 -3.70
CA GLN A 111 -17.33 -6.82 -4.33
C GLN A 111 -17.66 -7.22 -5.79
N ALA A 112 -16.66 -7.57 -6.59
CA ALA A 112 -16.87 -8.01 -7.98
C ALA A 112 -17.78 -9.25 -8.07
N GLU A 113 -17.54 -10.26 -7.22
CA GLU A 113 -18.36 -11.48 -7.16
C GLU A 113 -19.82 -11.19 -6.78
N LYS A 114 -20.07 -10.16 -5.94
CA LYS A 114 -21.43 -9.72 -5.59
C LYS A 114 -22.13 -8.97 -6.73
N GLU A 115 -21.39 -8.17 -7.49
CA GLU A 115 -21.91 -7.41 -8.62
C GLU A 115 -22.29 -8.35 -9.79
N GLU A 116 -21.48 -9.39 -10.05
CA GLU A 116 -21.77 -10.43 -11.04
C GLU A 116 -23.03 -11.24 -10.67
N ALA A 117 -23.17 -11.63 -9.40
CA ALA A 117 -24.34 -12.38 -8.92
C ALA A 117 -25.68 -11.62 -9.03
N TYR A 118 -25.65 -10.27 -9.01
CA TYR A 118 -26.84 -9.42 -9.18
C TYR A 118 -27.07 -8.98 -10.63
N GLY A 119 -26.07 -9.10 -11.50
CA GLY A 119 -26.16 -8.73 -12.92
C GLY A 119 -26.73 -9.83 -13.83
N GLU A 120 -26.96 -11.03 -13.29
CA GLU A 120 -27.56 -12.17 -13.99
C GLU A 120 -29.08 -12.33 -13.74
N GLU A 121 -29.72 -11.40 -13.02
CA GLU A 121 -31.19 -11.33 -12.83
C GLU A 121 -31.89 -10.32 -13.75
#